data_AF-A0A7C0Z3F3-F1
#
_entry.id   AF-A0A7C0Z3F3-F1
#
_cell.length_a   1.000
_cell.length_b   1.000
_cell.length_c   1.000
_cell.angle_alpha   90.00
_cell.angle_beta   90.00
_cell.angle_gamma   90.00
#
_symmetry.space_group_name_H-M   'P 1'
#
loop_
_entity.id
_entity.type
_entity.pdbx_description
1 polymer ?
#
loop_
_entity_poly.entity_id
_entity_poly.type
_entity_poly.pdbx_seq_one_letter_code
_entity_poly.pdbx_strand_id
1 'polypeptide(L)'
;IGARTNRDGGPLALFEGIVGRAPLVGMHVEENRRPTVVYDLAQVGEKVDEKGFFSELGYLIGMEVKKGIPAVINPSKGLLDERKVKLFLAALGTAGSIAMVLIQGLSPEFKEEDLKGLEVVRPSIGELVDVRERFSADADVIVLGCPHLFPEELVDIVTKLQNCDKLLKRLIIFTSRRAAMVASNHIERLRMKGVKVFYDTCMVVADLRSMGINSVIVDSAKAAYYLQSQGYNVRLMGREEALRYACRDN
;
A
#
# COMPACT_ATOMS: atom_id res chain seq x y z
N ILE A 1 16.63 -10.67 12.93
CA ILE A 1 17.19 -9.34 13.26
C ILE A 1 16.17 -8.20 13.32
N GLY A 2 14.90 -8.40 12.92
CA GLY A 2 13.91 -7.32 12.93
C GLY A 2 14.22 -6.25 11.88
N ALA A 3 13.23 -5.43 11.52
CA ALA A 3 13.44 -4.30 10.61
C ALA A 3 14.09 -3.14 11.40
N ARG A 4 15.43 -3.12 11.48
CA ARG A 4 16.22 -2.05 12.10
C ARG A 4 16.72 -1.08 11.05
N THR A 5 15.80 -0.35 10.43
CA THR A 5 16.11 0.68 9.44
C THR A 5 15.25 1.90 9.71
N ASN A 6 15.81 3.10 9.53
CA ASN A 6 15.01 4.32 9.55
C ASN A 6 14.31 4.51 8.20
N ARG A 7 13.58 5.61 8.07
CA ARG A 7 13.09 6.07 6.75
C ARG A 7 14.20 6.85 6.04
N ASP A 8 15.33 6.19 5.82
CA ASP A 8 16.51 6.83 5.24
C ASP A 8 16.25 7.19 3.77
N GLY A 9 16.68 8.39 3.39
CA GLY A 9 16.64 8.83 2.00
C GLY A 9 17.64 8.03 1.16
N GLY A 10 17.35 7.87 -0.14
CA GLY A 10 18.22 7.15 -1.08
C GLY A 10 19.71 7.55 -1.03
N PRO A 11 20.07 8.84 -0.95
CA PRO A 11 21.47 9.25 -0.83
C PRO A 11 22.15 8.74 0.45
N LEU A 12 21.46 8.80 1.60
CA LEU A 12 22.00 8.30 2.86
C LEU A 12 22.21 6.78 2.79
N ALA A 13 21.19 6.03 2.35
CA ALA A 13 21.29 4.58 2.19
C ALA A 13 22.44 4.16 1.24
N LEU A 14 22.70 4.94 0.19
CA LEU A 14 23.85 4.71 -0.70
C LEU A 14 25.18 4.92 0.04
N PHE A 15 25.33 6.00 0.79
CA PHE A 15 26.55 6.26 1.55
C PHE A 15 26.78 5.22 2.65
N GLU A 16 25.73 4.78 3.32
CA GLU A 16 25.79 3.69 4.30
C GLU A 16 26.28 2.39 3.66
N GLY A 17 25.80 2.08 2.45
CA GLY A 17 26.26 0.95 1.66
C GLY A 17 27.73 1.05 1.24
N ILE A 18 28.21 2.25 0.85
CA ILE A 18 29.61 2.48 0.47
C ILE A 18 30.55 2.37 1.67
N VAL A 19 30.17 2.97 2.81
CA VAL A 19 30.99 2.97 4.04
C VAL A 19 30.86 1.65 4.80
N GLY A 20 29.80 0.88 4.55
CA GLY A 20 29.47 -0.34 5.29
C GLY A 20 29.00 -0.08 6.72
N ARG A 21 28.52 1.14 7.02
CA ARG A 21 28.08 1.57 8.35
C ARG A 21 26.90 2.53 8.24
N ALA A 22 25.92 2.37 9.12
CA ALA A 22 24.81 3.30 9.30
C ALA A 22 24.96 4.08 10.62
N PRO A 23 24.49 5.34 10.72
CA PRO A 23 24.47 6.07 11.98
C PRO A 23 23.61 5.35 13.03
N LEU A 24 24.09 5.23 14.27
CA LEU A 24 23.34 4.60 15.37
C LEU A 24 22.28 5.58 15.92
N VAL A 25 21.19 5.76 15.18
CA VAL A 25 20.10 6.70 15.51
C VAL A 25 18.73 6.10 15.18
N GLY A 26 17.68 6.68 15.77
CA GLY A 26 16.30 6.31 15.47
C GLY A 26 16.03 4.82 15.72
N MET A 27 15.52 4.13 14.71
CA MET A 27 15.15 2.71 14.73
C MET A 27 16.34 1.75 14.87
N HIS A 28 17.58 2.24 14.79
CA HIS A 28 18.77 1.44 15.09
C HIS A 28 19.00 1.25 16.60
N VAL A 29 18.38 2.10 17.42
CA VAL A 29 18.46 2.08 18.89
C VAL A 29 17.25 1.35 19.46
N GLU A 30 17.47 0.38 20.36
CA GLU A 30 16.42 -0.51 20.88
C GLU A 30 15.31 0.25 21.61
N GLU A 31 15.71 1.22 22.44
CA GLU A 31 14.82 1.99 23.30
C GLU A 31 13.82 2.83 22.49
N ASN A 32 14.20 3.23 21.26
CA ASN A 32 13.37 4.02 20.37
C ASN A 32 12.30 3.19 19.63
N ARG A 33 12.29 1.86 19.81
CA ARG A 33 11.41 0.93 19.08
C ARG A 33 10.14 0.55 19.86
N ARG A 34 9.96 1.13 21.05
CA ARG A 34 8.80 0.86 21.90
C ARG A 34 7.52 1.47 21.31
N PRO A 35 6.38 0.77 21.40
CA PRO A 35 5.11 1.30 20.93
C PRO A 35 4.68 2.53 21.72
N THR A 36 3.96 3.43 21.06
CA THR A 36 3.48 4.69 21.64
C THR A 36 1.96 4.77 21.73
N VAL A 37 1.24 3.91 20.99
CA VAL A 37 -0.23 3.82 20.94
C VAL A 37 -0.64 2.44 20.46
N VAL A 38 -1.79 1.95 20.91
CA VAL A 38 -2.36 0.66 20.53
C VAL A 38 -3.58 0.86 19.63
N TYR A 39 -3.62 0.16 18.50
CA TYR A 39 -4.78 0.03 17.63
C TYR A 39 -5.35 -1.39 17.77
N ASP A 40 -6.56 -1.48 18.31
CA ASP A 40 -7.28 -2.73 18.51
C ASP A 40 -8.28 -2.96 17.37
N LEU A 41 -8.01 -3.96 16.54
CA LEU A 41 -8.80 -4.25 15.33
C LEU A 41 -9.88 -5.30 15.55
N ALA A 42 -10.10 -5.78 16.78
CA ALA A 42 -11.04 -6.86 17.08
C ALA A 42 -12.46 -6.63 16.51
N GLN A 43 -12.92 -5.37 16.49
CA GLN A 43 -14.28 -5.02 16.04
C GLN A 43 -14.41 -4.75 14.54
N VAL A 44 -13.30 -4.52 13.84
CA VAL A 44 -13.30 -4.12 12.42
C VAL A 44 -12.60 -5.10 11.49
N GLY A 45 -11.80 -6.03 12.02
CA GLY A 45 -10.92 -6.90 11.23
C GLY A 45 -11.64 -7.69 10.14
N GLU A 46 -12.80 -8.28 10.44
CA GLU A 46 -13.59 -9.03 9.45
C GLU A 46 -14.07 -8.15 8.28
N LYS A 47 -14.59 -6.96 8.60
CA LYS A 47 -15.05 -6.00 7.59
C LYS A 47 -13.90 -5.40 6.77
N VAL A 48 -12.72 -5.22 7.39
CA VAL A 48 -11.49 -4.83 6.67
C VAL A 48 -11.11 -5.90 5.65
N ASP A 49 -11.18 -7.18 6.03
CA ASP A 49 -10.88 -8.31 5.14
C ASP A 49 -11.89 -8.41 3.99
N GLU A 50 -13.18 -8.26 4.28
CA GLU A 50 -14.27 -8.32 3.30
C GLU A 50 -14.18 -7.18 2.27
N LYS A 51 -13.97 -5.94 2.74
CA LYS A 51 -13.96 -4.74 1.87
C LYS A 51 -12.58 -4.44 1.27
N GLY A 52 -11.53 -5.11 1.75
CA GLY A 52 -10.15 -4.89 1.32
C GLY A 52 -9.57 -3.55 1.79
N PHE A 53 -9.97 -3.05 2.96
CA PHE A 53 -9.59 -1.71 3.47
C PHE A 53 -8.18 -1.63 4.08
N PHE A 54 -7.23 -2.46 3.64
CA PHE A 54 -5.88 -2.49 4.21
C PHE A 54 -5.11 -1.20 3.97
N SER A 55 -5.27 -0.61 2.78
CA SER A 55 -4.58 0.63 2.43
C SER A 55 -5.18 1.82 3.19
N GLU A 56 -6.51 1.87 3.29
CA GLU A 56 -7.25 2.88 4.05
C GLU A 56 -6.90 2.81 5.54
N LEU A 57 -6.84 1.61 6.12
CA LEU A 57 -6.46 1.40 7.51
C LEU A 57 -5.03 1.88 7.78
N GLY A 58 -4.08 1.54 6.90
CA GLY A 58 -2.71 2.02 7.02
C GLY A 58 -2.65 3.55 6.96
N TYR A 59 -3.37 4.14 6.00
CA TYR A 59 -3.43 5.58 5.83
C TYR A 59 -4.04 6.29 7.05
N LEU A 60 -5.16 5.79 7.59
CA LEU A 60 -5.82 6.32 8.79
C LEU A 60 -4.84 6.38 9.97
N ILE A 61 -4.24 5.23 10.32
CA ILE A 61 -3.28 5.12 11.42
C ILE A 61 -2.10 6.08 11.18
N GLY A 62 -1.59 6.13 9.95
CA GLY A 62 -0.48 7.02 9.60
C GLY A 62 -0.80 8.51 9.82
N MET A 63 -2.03 8.94 9.44
CA MET A 63 -2.49 10.32 9.64
C MET A 63 -2.73 10.68 11.10
N GLU A 64 -3.26 9.75 11.89
CA GLU A 64 -3.65 9.98 13.27
C GLU A 64 -2.43 9.98 14.19
N VAL A 65 -1.59 8.94 14.07
CA VAL A 65 -0.39 8.82 14.90
C VAL A 65 0.63 9.89 14.55
N LYS A 66 0.85 10.16 13.25
CA LYS A 66 1.86 11.10 12.68
C LYS A 66 3.32 10.77 13.02
N LYS A 67 3.64 10.58 14.30
CA LYS A 67 4.96 10.26 14.86
C LYS A 67 4.79 9.28 16.01
N GLY A 68 5.70 8.31 16.10
CA GLY A 68 5.65 7.24 17.10
C GLY A 68 5.64 5.88 16.43
N ILE A 69 5.34 4.84 17.21
CA ILE A 69 5.28 3.45 16.75
C ILE A 69 3.92 2.90 17.17
N PRO A 70 2.95 2.79 16.24
CA PRO A 70 1.70 2.13 16.57
C PRO A 70 1.95 0.62 16.79
N ALA A 71 1.28 0.07 17.79
CA ALA A 71 1.09 -1.37 17.94
C ALA A 71 -0.30 -1.76 17.46
N VAL A 72 -0.42 -2.78 16.63
CA VAL A 72 -1.69 -3.35 16.16
C VAL A 72 -1.93 -4.67 16.88
N ILE A 73 -3.05 -4.75 17.60
CA ILE A 73 -3.53 -5.98 18.25
C ILE A 73 -4.80 -6.50 17.60
N ASN A 74 -5.05 -7.79 17.78
CA ASN A 74 -6.16 -8.51 17.15
C ASN A 74 -6.24 -8.25 15.63
N PRO A 75 -5.12 -8.37 14.89
CA PRO A 75 -5.12 -8.07 13.46
C PRO A 75 -6.09 -9.00 12.72
N SER A 76 -6.67 -8.49 11.63
CA SER A 76 -7.44 -9.34 10.74
C SER A 76 -6.56 -10.41 10.11
N LYS A 77 -7.16 -11.52 9.64
CA LYS A 77 -6.41 -12.59 8.97
C LYS A 77 -5.70 -12.05 7.73
N GLY A 78 -6.34 -11.14 7.02
CA GLY A 78 -5.74 -10.48 5.87
C GLY A 78 -4.50 -9.66 6.21
N LEU A 79 -4.40 -9.06 7.38
CA LEU A 79 -3.21 -8.28 7.77
C LEU A 79 -1.98 -9.17 8.07
N LEU A 80 -2.16 -10.49 8.14
CA LEU A 80 -1.08 -11.47 8.22
C LEU A 80 -0.65 -12.01 6.84
N ASP A 81 -1.35 -11.64 5.75
CA ASP A 81 -0.95 -11.94 4.36
C ASP A 81 -0.01 -10.85 3.83
N GLU A 82 1.10 -11.26 3.22
CA GLU A 82 2.17 -10.37 2.76
C GLU A 82 1.69 -9.32 1.74
N ARG A 83 0.77 -9.67 0.82
CA ARG A 83 0.24 -8.74 -0.20
C ARG A 83 -0.55 -7.62 0.46
N LYS A 84 -1.35 -7.96 1.46
CA LYS A 84 -2.26 -7.05 2.16
C LYS A 84 -1.52 -6.19 3.18
N VAL A 85 -0.63 -6.79 3.98
CA VAL A 85 0.22 -6.01 4.91
C VAL A 85 1.13 -5.04 4.16
N LYS A 86 1.60 -5.40 2.95
CA LYS A 86 2.34 -4.48 2.08
C LYS A 86 1.53 -3.23 1.73
N LEU A 87 0.25 -3.37 1.39
CA LEU A 87 -0.65 -2.23 1.10
C LEU A 87 -0.84 -1.35 2.34
N PHE A 88 -1.04 -1.98 3.50
CA PHE A 88 -1.15 -1.31 4.78
C PHE A 88 0.10 -0.50 5.13
N LEU A 89 1.28 -1.15 5.13
CA LEU A 89 2.56 -0.53 5.48
C LEU A 89 2.91 0.61 4.53
N ALA A 90 2.66 0.44 3.23
CA ALA A 90 2.92 1.46 2.23
C ALA A 90 2.09 2.73 2.47
N ALA A 91 0.82 2.57 2.85
CA ALA A 91 -0.07 3.70 3.15
C ALA A 91 0.27 4.36 4.49
N LEU A 92 0.57 3.57 5.53
CA LEU A 92 0.98 4.04 6.86
C LEU A 92 2.23 4.92 6.80
N GLY A 93 3.27 4.44 6.11
CA GLY A 93 4.50 5.23 5.91
C GLY A 93 4.30 6.44 4.99
N THR A 94 3.21 6.51 4.22
CA THR A 94 2.93 7.66 3.36
C THR A 94 2.20 8.78 4.10
N ALA A 95 1.19 8.43 4.89
CA ALA A 95 0.38 9.40 5.62
C ALA A 95 1.10 10.02 6.83
N GLY A 96 1.99 9.25 7.47
CA GLY A 96 2.74 9.68 8.64
C GLY A 96 4.25 9.69 8.43
N SER A 97 4.98 10.20 9.41
CA SER A 97 6.44 10.05 9.54
C SER A 97 6.81 8.81 10.36
N ILE A 98 6.03 7.74 10.20
CA ILE A 98 6.16 6.50 10.96
C ILE A 98 7.15 5.59 10.24
N ALA A 99 8.24 5.22 10.91
CA ALA A 99 9.25 4.31 10.37
C ALA A 99 8.91 2.84 10.64
N MET A 100 8.09 2.57 11.66
CA MET A 100 7.84 1.22 12.15
C MET A 100 6.44 1.10 12.77
N VAL A 101 5.85 -0.09 12.62
CA VAL A 101 4.62 -0.52 13.29
C VAL A 101 4.88 -1.93 13.84
N LEU A 102 4.35 -2.21 15.03
CA LEU A 102 4.40 -3.53 15.65
C LEU A 102 3.06 -4.22 15.44
N ILE A 103 3.03 -5.38 14.79
CA ILE A 103 1.79 -6.12 14.52
C ILE A 103 1.84 -7.45 15.27
N GLN A 104 0.86 -7.68 16.14
CA GLN A 104 0.73 -8.93 16.91
C GLN A 104 0.71 -10.13 15.95
N GLY A 105 1.54 -11.15 16.23
CA GLY A 105 1.62 -12.36 15.39
C GLY A 105 2.46 -12.22 14.11
N LEU A 106 2.94 -11.02 13.77
CA LEU A 106 3.84 -10.80 12.61
C LEU A 106 5.20 -10.24 13.03
N SER A 107 5.22 -9.25 13.93
CA SER A 107 6.44 -8.58 14.38
C SER A 107 7.17 -9.43 15.44
N PRO A 108 8.43 -9.84 15.22
CA PRO A 108 9.18 -10.64 16.19
C PRO A 108 9.44 -9.94 17.53
N GLU A 109 9.42 -8.60 17.52
CA GLU A 109 9.70 -7.74 18.69
C GLU A 109 8.42 -7.37 19.45
N PHE A 110 7.26 -7.86 19.03
CA PHE A 110 5.99 -7.57 19.68
C PHE A 110 5.95 -8.19 21.08
N LYS A 111 5.74 -7.37 22.11
CA LYS A 111 5.56 -7.81 23.50
C LYS A 111 4.33 -7.16 24.10
N GLU A 112 3.44 -7.96 24.68
CA GLU A 112 2.21 -7.45 25.32
C GLU A 112 2.51 -6.56 26.53
N GLU A 113 3.64 -6.80 27.21
CA GLU A 113 4.11 -5.99 28.33
C GLU A 113 4.36 -4.53 27.96
N ASP A 114 4.83 -4.27 26.74
CA ASP A 114 5.14 -2.93 26.24
C ASP A 114 3.88 -2.11 25.95
N LEU A 115 2.70 -2.72 25.97
CA LEU A 115 1.41 -2.07 25.68
C LEU A 115 0.77 -1.44 26.93
N LYS A 116 1.24 -1.79 28.13
CA LYS A 116 0.61 -1.38 29.39
C LYS A 116 0.63 0.14 29.56
N GLY A 117 -0.54 0.71 29.81
CA GLY A 117 -0.71 2.15 30.04
C GLY A 117 -0.72 3.01 28.76
N LEU A 118 -0.61 2.41 27.58
CA LEU A 118 -0.78 3.12 26.32
C LEU A 118 -2.26 3.36 26.01
N GLU A 119 -2.53 4.44 25.29
CA GLU A 119 -3.85 4.71 24.72
C GLU A 119 -4.27 3.58 23.75
N VAL A 120 -5.52 3.16 23.85
CA VAL A 120 -6.11 2.15 22.97
C VAL A 120 -7.16 2.80 22.06
N VAL A 121 -6.82 2.90 20.78
CA VAL A 121 -7.68 3.40 19.71
C VAL A 121 -8.39 2.22 19.04
N ARG A 122 -9.68 2.38 18.78
CA ARG A 122 -10.51 1.41 18.06
C ARG A 122 -11.10 2.08 16.84
N PRO A 123 -10.49 1.90 15.65
CA PRO A 123 -11.00 2.50 14.44
C PRO A 123 -12.35 1.88 14.08
N SER A 124 -13.17 2.67 13.41
CA SER A 124 -14.47 2.29 12.87
C SER A 124 -14.39 2.09 11.35
N ILE A 125 -15.35 1.36 10.80
CA ILE A 125 -15.46 1.23 9.33
C ILE A 125 -15.83 2.56 8.66
N GLY A 126 -16.54 3.45 9.38
CA GLY A 126 -16.86 4.79 8.89
C GLY A 126 -15.60 5.59 8.56
N GLU A 127 -14.62 5.59 9.47
CA GLU A 127 -13.35 6.29 9.25
C GLU A 127 -12.56 5.75 8.05
N LEU A 128 -12.63 4.44 7.79
CA LEU A 128 -12.01 3.83 6.60
C LEU A 128 -12.73 4.21 5.31
N VAL A 129 -14.06 4.32 5.35
CA VAL A 129 -14.85 4.85 4.22
C VAL A 129 -14.49 6.31 3.98
N ASP A 130 -14.38 7.12 5.04
CA ASP A 130 -14.00 8.53 4.93
C ASP A 130 -12.62 8.71 4.28
N VAL A 131 -11.66 7.82 4.60
CA VAL A 131 -10.35 7.82 3.92
C VAL A 131 -10.50 7.56 2.42
N ARG A 132 -11.37 6.64 2.00
CA ARG A 132 -11.61 6.37 0.59
C ARG A 132 -12.30 7.55 -0.11
N GLU A 133 -13.30 8.15 0.53
CA GLU A 133 -14.08 9.26 -0.03
C GLU A 133 -13.26 10.56 -0.19
N ARG A 134 -12.14 10.71 0.53
CA ARG A 134 -11.17 11.79 0.26
C ARG A 134 -10.57 11.75 -1.14
N PHE A 135 -10.60 10.59 -1.79
CA PHE A 135 -10.12 10.36 -3.15
C PHE A 135 -11.28 9.82 -4.00
N SER A 136 -12.21 10.69 -4.37
CA SER A 136 -13.47 10.34 -5.04
C SER A 136 -13.64 11.03 -6.40
N ALA A 137 -12.55 11.49 -7.01
CA ALA A 137 -12.63 12.18 -8.29
C ALA A 137 -13.19 11.28 -9.40
N ASP A 138 -13.80 11.88 -10.42
CA ASP A 138 -14.19 11.16 -11.62
C ASP A 138 -12.95 10.82 -12.46
N ALA A 139 -12.79 9.54 -12.82
CA ALA A 139 -11.59 9.02 -13.46
C ALA A 139 -11.85 7.72 -14.20
N ASP A 140 -11.23 7.56 -15.37
CA ASP A 140 -11.41 6.41 -16.27
C ASP A 140 -10.11 5.65 -16.59
N VAL A 141 -8.98 6.05 -16.00
CA VAL A 141 -7.68 5.39 -16.22
C VAL A 141 -7.25 4.68 -14.95
N ILE A 142 -7.17 3.36 -14.99
CA ILE A 142 -6.77 2.55 -13.84
C ILE A 142 -5.25 2.38 -13.86
N VAL A 143 -4.60 2.71 -12.75
CA VAL A 143 -3.15 2.62 -12.59
C VAL A 143 -2.83 1.83 -11.32
N LEU A 144 -2.27 0.64 -11.48
CA LEU A 144 -1.98 -0.29 -10.38
C LEU A 144 -0.48 -0.48 -10.17
N GLY A 145 -0.11 -0.89 -8.96
CA GLY A 145 1.28 -1.23 -8.62
C GLY A 145 2.07 -0.13 -7.94
N CYS A 146 1.45 0.59 -7.02
CA CYS A 146 2.15 1.40 -6.04
C CYS A 146 1.56 1.09 -4.66
N PRO A 147 2.20 0.28 -3.81
CA PRO A 147 3.50 -0.39 -4.01
C PRO A 147 3.50 -1.40 -5.17
N HIS A 148 4.69 -1.69 -5.72
CA HIS A 148 4.82 -2.60 -6.86
C HIS A 148 4.20 -3.97 -6.57
N LEU A 149 3.58 -4.54 -7.59
CA LEU A 149 2.88 -5.82 -7.51
C LEU A 149 3.87 -6.98 -7.33
N PHE A 150 3.50 -7.94 -6.48
CA PHE A 150 4.13 -9.25 -6.42
C PHE A 150 3.75 -10.11 -7.62
N PRO A 151 4.53 -11.15 -7.95
CA PRO A 151 4.20 -12.09 -9.03
C PRO A 151 2.77 -12.64 -8.93
N GLU A 152 2.36 -13.05 -7.72
CA GLU A 152 1.06 -13.65 -7.45
C GLU A 152 -0.07 -12.64 -7.70
N GLU A 153 0.14 -11.36 -7.40
CA GLU A 153 -0.84 -10.32 -7.70
C GLU A 153 -1.01 -10.11 -9.22
N LEU A 154 0.04 -10.32 -10.02
CA LEU A 154 -0.06 -10.28 -11.49
C LEU A 154 -0.90 -11.47 -12.01
N VAL A 155 -0.72 -12.66 -11.41
CA VAL A 155 -1.54 -13.85 -11.71
C VAL A 155 -3.01 -13.61 -11.36
N ASP A 156 -3.27 -13.02 -10.19
CA ASP A 156 -4.61 -12.69 -9.72
C ASP A 156 -5.29 -11.71 -10.68
N ILE A 157 -4.59 -10.67 -11.13
CA ILE A 157 -5.12 -9.70 -12.10
C ILE A 157 -5.49 -10.38 -13.43
N VAL A 158 -4.62 -11.24 -13.98
CA VAL A 158 -4.94 -11.99 -15.21
C VAL A 158 -6.17 -12.86 -15.03
N THR A 159 -6.26 -13.56 -13.90
CA THR A 159 -7.39 -14.43 -13.57
C THR A 159 -8.68 -13.62 -13.49
N LYS A 160 -8.67 -12.46 -12.83
CA LYS A 160 -9.85 -11.59 -12.73
C LYS A 160 -10.26 -10.99 -14.08
N LEU A 161 -9.32 -10.75 -14.98
CA LEU A 161 -9.59 -10.25 -16.32
C LEU A 161 -9.90 -11.37 -17.33
N GLN A 162 -9.91 -12.65 -16.94
CA GLN A 162 -10.00 -13.75 -17.90
C GLN A 162 -11.28 -13.70 -18.76
N ASN A 163 -12.42 -13.41 -18.13
CA ASN A 163 -13.75 -13.32 -18.76
C ASN A 163 -14.06 -11.92 -19.32
N CYS A 164 -13.08 -11.03 -19.34
CA CYS A 164 -13.20 -9.70 -19.92
C CYS A 164 -12.74 -9.75 -21.37
N ASP A 165 -13.69 -9.76 -22.30
CA ASP A 165 -13.41 -9.85 -23.74
C ASP A 165 -12.60 -8.63 -24.22
N LYS A 166 -12.96 -7.45 -23.72
CA LYS A 166 -12.30 -6.19 -24.04
C LYS A 166 -12.27 -5.26 -22.84
N LEU A 167 -11.13 -4.61 -22.61
CA LEU A 167 -11.04 -3.51 -21.65
C LEU A 167 -11.75 -2.27 -22.20
N LEU A 168 -12.72 -1.78 -21.43
CA LEU A 168 -13.46 -0.55 -21.72
C LEU A 168 -12.77 0.68 -21.11
N LYS A 169 -11.93 0.46 -20.09
CA LYS A 169 -11.10 1.48 -19.44
C LYS A 169 -9.63 1.19 -19.66
N ARG A 170 -8.81 2.25 -19.71
CA ARG A 170 -7.35 2.10 -19.86
C ARG A 170 -6.77 1.56 -18.56
N LEU A 171 -6.10 0.40 -18.63
CA LEU A 171 -5.42 -0.21 -17.49
C LEU A 171 -3.89 -0.17 -17.67
N ILE A 172 -3.19 0.37 -16.67
CA ILE A 172 -1.74 0.48 -16.62
C ILE A 172 -1.24 -0.19 -15.34
N ILE A 173 -0.21 -1.01 -15.47
CA ILE A 173 0.43 -1.70 -14.35
C ILE A 173 1.89 -1.28 -14.27
N PHE A 174 2.32 -0.94 -13.06
CA PHE A 174 3.72 -0.76 -12.71
C PHE A 174 4.17 -1.95 -11.86
N THR A 175 5.27 -2.61 -12.21
CA THR A 175 5.83 -3.72 -11.43
C THR A 175 7.37 -3.71 -11.48
N SER A 176 8.01 -4.62 -10.75
CA SER A 176 9.46 -4.82 -10.83
C SER A 176 9.83 -5.75 -11.98
N ARG A 177 11.02 -5.57 -12.56
CA ARG A 177 11.60 -6.52 -13.55
C ARG A 177 11.56 -7.96 -13.05
N ARG A 178 11.90 -8.17 -11.76
CA ARG A 178 11.90 -9.49 -11.12
C ARG A 178 10.51 -10.12 -11.10
N ALA A 179 9.50 -9.37 -10.67
CA ALA A 179 8.13 -9.89 -10.61
C ALA A 179 7.58 -10.21 -12.01
N ALA A 180 7.86 -9.34 -12.98
CA ALA A 180 7.49 -9.56 -14.37
C ALA A 180 8.17 -10.81 -14.97
N MET A 181 9.43 -11.08 -14.62
CA MET A 181 10.16 -12.27 -15.07
C MET A 181 9.56 -13.55 -14.49
N VAL A 182 9.21 -13.57 -13.20
CA VAL A 182 8.55 -14.73 -12.56
C VAL A 182 7.16 -14.98 -13.17
N ALA A 183 6.44 -13.91 -13.50
CA ALA A 183 5.09 -13.96 -14.07
C ALA A 183 5.06 -13.72 -15.60
N SER A 184 6.09 -14.10 -16.34
CA SER A 184 6.27 -13.74 -17.76
C SER A 184 5.06 -14.08 -18.65
N ASN A 185 4.54 -15.31 -18.55
CA ASN A 185 3.34 -15.73 -19.30
C ASN A 185 2.11 -14.87 -18.97
N HIS A 186 1.99 -14.41 -17.72
CA HIS A 186 0.89 -13.57 -17.27
C HIS A 186 1.03 -12.15 -17.82
N ILE A 187 2.26 -11.62 -17.86
CA ILE A 187 2.58 -10.33 -18.49
C ILE A 187 2.19 -10.33 -19.98
N GLU A 188 2.49 -11.39 -20.71
CA GLU A 188 2.09 -11.52 -22.12
C GLU A 188 0.56 -11.52 -22.26
N ARG A 189 -0.15 -12.27 -21.42
CA ARG A 189 -1.63 -12.28 -21.39
C ARG A 189 -2.22 -10.90 -21.07
N LEU A 190 -1.63 -10.16 -20.14
CA LEU A 190 -2.04 -8.78 -19.83
C LEU A 190 -1.88 -7.88 -21.05
N ARG A 191 -0.73 -7.95 -21.73
CA ARG A 191 -0.45 -7.17 -22.94
C ARG A 191 -1.42 -7.52 -24.08
N MET A 192 -1.74 -8.80 -24.28
CA MET A 192 -2.73 -9.24 -25.26
C MET A 192 -4.14 -8.69 -24.97
N LYS A 193 -4.49 -8.49 -23.69
CA LYS A 193 -5.74 -7.82 -23.29
C LYS A 193 -5.70 -6.29 -23.40
N GLY A 194 -4.58 -5.70 -23.84
CA GLY A 194 -4.42 -4.25 -23.98
C GLY A 194 -3.93 -3.53 -22.73
N VAL A 195 -3.49 -4.26 -21.69
CA VAL A 195 -2.90 -3.67 -20.49
C VAL A 195 -1.49 -3.16 -20.80
N LYS A 196 -1.20 -1.90 -20.45
CA LYS A 196 0.17 -1.37 -20.51
C LYS A 196 0.93 -1.78 -19.24
N VAL A 197 2.13 -2.34 -19.40
CA VAL A 197 2.95 -2.74 -18.26
C VAL A 197 4.32 -2.07 -18.31
N PHE A 198 4.67 -1.37 -17.25
CA PHE A 198 5.95 -0.67 -17.05
C PHE A 198 6.75 -1.33 -15.93
N TYR A 199 8.07 -1.32 -16.08
CA TYR A 199 9.01 -1.93 -15.13
C TYR A 199 9.94 -0.89 -14.53
N ASP A 200 10.28 -1.09 -13.24
CA ASP A 200 11.35 -0.39 -12.51
C ASP A 200 11.26 1.13 -12.52
N THR A 201 10.03 1.61 -12.62
CA THR A 201 9.65 2.98 -12.33
C THR A 201 8.37 2.94 -11.51
N CYS A 202 8.13 3.99 -10.73
CA CYS A 202 6.92 4.14 -9.95
C CYS A 202 5.96 5.06 -10.69
N MET A 203 4.66 4.76 -10.67
CA MET A 203 3.63 5.64 -11.22
C MET A 203 3.69 7.08 -10.67
N VAL A 204 4.20 7.25 -9.45
CA VAL A 204 4.35 8.55 -8.77
C VAL A 204 5.47 9.42 -9.36
N VAL A 205 6.48 8.82 -10.02
CA VAL A 205 7.58 9.56 -10.66
C VAL A 205 7.49 9.52 -12.19
N ALA A 206 6.52 8.77 -12.72
CA ALA A 206 6.24 8.74 -14.14
C ALA A 206 5.46 9.99 -14.55
N ASP A 207 5.79 10.56 -15.71
CA ASP A 207 5.02 11.66 -16.30
C ASP A 207 3.72 11.15 -16.94
N LEU A 208 2.71 10.87 -16.10
CA LEU A 208 1.41 10.39 -16.57
C LEU A 208 0.69 11.44 -17.46
N ARG A 209 0.98 12.74 -17.29
CA ARG A 209 0.40 13.80 -18.13
C ARG A 209 0.89 13.72 -19.58
N SER A 210 2.18 13.45 -19.80
CA SER A 210 2.72 13.16 -21.14
C SER A 210 2.05 11.95 -21.81
N MET A 211 1.49 11.04 -20.99
CA MET A 211 0.74 9.88 -21.44
C MET A 211 -0.76 10.19 -21.69
N GLY A 212 -1.17 11.46 -21.57
CA GLY A 212 -2.55 11.93 -21.73
C GLY A 212 -3.46 11.63 -20.53
N ILE A 213 -2.91 11.48 -19.33
CA ILE A 213 -3.65 11.07 -18.13
C ILE A 213 -3.65 12.21 -17.11
N ASN A 214 -4.83 12.74 -16.80
CA ASN A 214 -5.03 13.77 -15.76
C ASN A 214 -5.85 13.26 -14.57
N SER A 215 -6.58 12.16 -14.75
CA SER A 215 -7.44 11.53 -13.76
C SER A 215 -7.17 10.04 -13.68
N VAL A 216 -6.99 9.49 -12.47
CA VAL A 216 -6.60 8.09 -12.25
C VAL A 216 -7.44 7.41 -11.19
N ILE A 217 -7.70 6.11 -11.39
CA ILE A 217 -8.16 5.18 -10.37
C ILE A 217 -6.95 4.38 -9.88
N VAL A 218 -6.73 4.35 -8.56
CA VAL A 218 -5.64 3.61 -7.92
C VAL A 218 -6.19 2.73 -6.79
N ASP A 219 -5.45 1.70 -6.42
CA ASP A 219 -5.83 0.73 -5.39
C ASP A 219 -5.08 0.88 -4.06
N SER A 220 -4.35 1.98 -3.90
CA SER A 220 -3.68 2.30 -2.65
C SER A 220 -3.76 3.78 -2.32
N ALA A 221 -3.92 4.06 -1.03
CA ALA A 221 -3.88 5.41 -0.49
C ALA A 221 -2.49 6.05 -0.65
N LYS A 222 -1.41 5.24 -0.75
CA LYS A 222 -0.07 5.75 -1.08
C LYS A 222 -0.07 6.40 -2.46
N ALA A 223 -0.55 5.69 -3.47
CA ALA A 223 -0.62 6.22 -4.83
C ALA A 223 -1.56 7.43 -4.88
N ALA A 224 -2.70 7.33 -4.21
CA ALA A 224 -3.71 8.39 -4.18
C ALA A 224 -3.14 9.69 -3.61
N TYR A 225 -2.48 9.61 -2.46
CA TYR A 225 -1.86 10.76 -1.80
C TYR A 225 -0.82 11.45 -2.69
N TYR A 226 0.16 10.71 -3.21
CA TYR A 226 1.24 11.33 -3.98
C TYR A 226 0.75 11.90 -5.31
N LEU A 227 -0.10 11.17 -6.05
CA LEU A 227 -0.63 11.67 -7.31
C LEU A 227 -1.56 12.88 -7.10
N GLN A 228 -2.40 12.87 -6.06
CA GLN A 228 -3.21 14.04 -5.74
C GLN A 228 -2.34 15.25 -5.38
N SER A 229 -1.25 15.05 -4.60
CA SER A 229 -0.30 16.12 -4.27
C SER A 229 0.42 16.72 -5.48
N GLN A 230 0.51 15.96 -6.58
CA GLN A 230 1.06 16.41 -7.87
C GLN A 230 0.00 17.05 -8.78
N GLY A 231 -1.24 17.17 -8.31
CA GLY A 231 -2.34 17.79 -9.03
C GLY A 231 -3.03 16.87 -10.06
N TYR A 232 -2.99 15.55 -9.85
CA TYR A 232 -3.88 14.63 -10.57
C TYR A 232 -5.24 14.54 -9.87
N ASN A 233 -6.31 14.33 -10.63
CA ASN A 233 -7.61 13.92 -10.09
C ASN A 233 -7.52 12.44 -9.73
N VAL A 234 -7.77 12.07 -8.48
CA VAL A 234 -7.57 10.68 -8.05
C VAL A 234 -8.82 10.09 -7.42
N ARG A 235 -9.13 8.87 -7.82
CA ARG A 235 -10.11 7.98 -7.21
C ARG A 235 -9.40 6.80 -6.53
N LEU A 236 -9.66 6.56 -5.25
CA LEU A 236 -9.24 5.36 -4.55
C LEU A 236 -10.34 4.30 -4.66
N MET A 237 -10.00 3.13 -5.17
CA MET A 237 -10.95 2.04 -5.41
C MET A 237 -10.28 0.69 -5.12
N GLY A 238 -11.00 -0.24 -4.50
CA GLY A 238 -10.45 -1.57 -4.24
C GLY A 238 -10.04 -2.26 -5.55
N ARG A 239 -8.92 -2.99 -5.56
CA ARG A 239 -8.38 -3.59 -6.80
C ARG A 239 -9.40 -4.43 -7.55
N GLU A 240 -10.15 -5.29 -6.86
CA GLU A 240 -11.17 -6.12 -7.52
C GLU A 240 -12.28 -5.30 -8.16
N GLU A 241 -12.69 -4.22 -7.49
CA GLU A 241 -13.68 -3.28 -8.00
C GLU A 241 -13.13 -2.54 -9.23
N ALA A 242 -11.88 -2.07 -9.19
CA ALA A 242 -11.22 -1.43 -10.32
C ALA A 242 -11.09 -2.36 -11.53
N LEU A 243 -10.75 -3.63 -11.32
CA LEU A 243 -10.68 -4.61 -12.41
C LEU A 243 -12.06 -4.94 -13.00
N ARG A 244 -13.12 -4.98 -12.18
CA ARG A 244 -14.50 -5.09 -12.68
C ARG A 244 -14.90 -3.84 -13.47
N TYR A 245 -14.56 -2.66 -12.96
CA TYR A 245 -14.79 -1.38 -13.62
C TYR A 245 -14.08 -1.28 -14.97
N ALA A 246 -12.91 -1.91 -15.10
CA ALA A 246 -12.18 -1.97 -16.37
C ALA A 246 -12.95 -2.67 -17.50
N CYS A 247 -13.95 -3.49 -17.16
CA CYS A 247 -14.63 -4.42 -18.05
C CYS A 247 -16.14 -4.19 -18.18
N ARG A 248 -16.69 -3.15 -17.54
CA ARG A 248 -18.12 -2.82 -17.62
C ARG A 248 -18.31 -1.43 -18.22
N ASP A 249 -19.35 -1.28 -19.03
CA ASP A 249 -19.97 0.02 -19.28
C ASP A 249 -20.84 0.36 -18.06
N ASN A 250 -20.81 1.63 -17.63
CA ASN A 250 -21.47 2.13 -16.41
C ASN A 250 -22.92 1.61 -16.25
#